data_AF-A0A7S4HPS9-F1
#
_entry.id   AF-A0A7S4HPS9-F1
#
_cell.length_a   1.000
_cell.length_b   1.000
_cell.length_c   1.000
_cell.angle_alpha   90.00
_cell.angle_beta   90.00
_cell.angle_gamma   90.00
#
_symmetry.space_group_name_H-M   'P 1'
#
loop_
_entity.id
_entity.type
_entity.pdbx_description
1 polymer ?
#
loop_
_entity_poly.entity_id
_entity_poly.type
_entity_poly.pdbx_seq_one_letter_code
_entity_poly.pdbx_strand_id
1 'polypeptide(L)'
;SPADTRAAREQAASSVEALMASRLAAAAEAPLPPEEVAALDDATKTLKPVWEGKSFDCPASIKNALGTGSQDFFGQLRNPSKDPAPETWDAVRTKWPALAGRSDDELLIALAPIKAVPVDRRML
;
A
#
# COMPACT_ATOMS: atom_id res chain seq x y z
N SER A 1 -27.72 -12.20 13.87
CA SER A 1 -27.34 -13.48 14.49
C SER A 1 -25.83 -13.72 14.28
N PRO A 2 -25.11 -14.46 15.14
CA PRO A 2 -23.69 -14.79 14.91
C PRO A 2 -23.42 -15.48 13.56
N ALA A 3 -24.43 -16.19 13.03
CA ALA A 3 -24.39 -16.79 11.69
C ALA A 3 -24.32 -15.75 10.56
N ASP A 4 -25.08 -14.65 10.65
CA ASP A 4 -25.06 -13.57 9.65
C ASP A 4 -23.70 -12.87 9.58
N THR A 5 -23.02 -12.76 10.73
CA THR A 5 -21.69 -12.14 10.82
C THR A 5 -20.61 -13.02 10.19
N ARG A 6 -20.74 -14.35 10.28
CA ARG A 6 -19.79 -15.28 9.68
C ARG A 6 -19.90 -15.28 8.15
N ALA A 7 -21.12 -15.38 7.63
CA ALA A 7 -21.36 -15.38 6.18
C ALA A 7 -20.85 -14.09 5.51
N ALA A 8 -21.09 -12.93 6.15
CA ALA A 8 -20.59 -11.65 5.64
C ALA A 8 -19.05 -11.58 5.59
N ARG A 9 -18.36 -12.16 6.59
CA ARG A 9 -16.89 -12.20 6.61
C ARG A 9 -16.32 -13.12 5.54
N GLU A 10 -16.96 -14.28 5.31
CA GLU A 10 -16.56 -15.22 4.26
C GLU A 10 -16.74 -14.60 2.86
N GLN A 11 -17.85 -13.89 2.61
CA GLN A 11 -18.05 -13.13 1.37
C GLN A 11 -17.03 -12.00 1.19
N ALA A 12 -16.73 -11.25 2.24
CA ALA A 12 -15.72 -10.20 2.17
C ALA A 12 -14.32 -10.77 1.88
N ALA A 13 -13.94 -11.88 2.51
CA ALA A 13 -12.67 -12.56 2.26
C ALA A 13 -12.57 -13.06 0.81
N SER A 14 -13.62 -13.71 0.29
CA SER A 14 -13.68 -14.16 -1.09
C SER A 14 -13.58 -13.00 -2.09
N SER A 15 -14.18 -11.85 -1.77
CA SER A 15 -14.11 -10.65 -2.62
C SER A 15 -12.70 -10.05 -2.66
N VAL A 16 -12.00 -10.04 -1.52
CA VAL A 16 -10.60 -9.58 -1.45
C VAL A 16 -9.68 -10.51 -2.22
N GLU A 17 -9.88 -11.82 -2.11
CA GLU A 17 -9.10 -12.82 -2.84
C GLU A 17 -9.27 -12.66 -4.37
N ALA A 18 -10.50 -12.52 -4.84
CA ALA A 18 -10.79 -12.29 -6.26
C ALA A 18 -10.17 -10.98 -6.79
N LEU A 19 -10.24 -9.90 -6.01
CA LEU A 19 -9.61 -8.62 -6.35
C LEU A 19 -8.09 -8.75 -6.46
N MET A 20 -7.46 -9.41 -5.49
CA MET A 20 -6.00 -9.62 -5.49
C MET A 20 -5.57 -10.51 -6.65
N ALA A 21 -6.32 -11.57 -6.96
CA ALA A 21 -6.05 -12.42 -8.12
C ALA A 21 -6.12 -11.63 -9.45
N SER A 22 -7.12 -10.77 -9.60
CA SER A 22 -7.25 -9.89 -10.77
C SER A 22 -6.07 -8.93 -10.90
N ARG A 23 -5.64 -8.30 -9.80
CA ARG A 23 -4.48 -7.38 -9.80
C ARG A 23 -3.16 -8.10 -10.07
N LEU A 24 -2.98 -9.32 -9.56
CA LEU A 24 -1.81 -10.14 -9.87
C LEU A 24 -1.73 -10.50 -11.36
N ALA A 25 -2.85 -10.84 -11.99
CA ALA A 25 -2.91 -11.09 -13.42
C ALA A 25 -2.56 -9.82 -14.23
N ALA A 26 -3.15 -8.68 -13.89
CA ALA A 26 -2.84 -7.40 -14.54
C ALA A 26 -1.36 -6.99 -14.38
N ALA A 27 -0.76 -7.25 -13.21
CA ALA A 27 0.65 -6.97 -12.95
C ALA A 27 1.60 -7.84 -13.79
N ALA A 28 1.17 -9.06 -14.14
CA ALA A 28 1.92 -9.95 -15.01
C ALA A 28 1.85 -9.51 -16.49
N GLU A 29 0.73 -8.91 -16.92
CA GLU A 29 0.56 -8.40 -18.29
C GLU A 29 1.30 -7.08 -18.52
N ALA A 30 1.36 -6.22 -17.51
CA ALA A 30 1.99 -4.90 -17.58
C ALA A 30 2.96 -4.69 -16.40
N PRO A 31 4.12 -5.38 -16.39
CA PRO A 31 5.09 -5.23 -15.31
C PRO A 31 5.73 -3.84 -15.33
N LEU A 32 5.92 -3.25 -14.14
CA LEU A 32 6.74 -2.06 -13.98
C LEU A 32 8.21 -2.37 -14.25
N PRO A 33 9.01 -1.39 -14.71
CA PRO A 33 10.44 -1.56 -14.87
C PRO A 33 11.13 -1.82 -13.52
N PRO A 34 12.30 -2.48 -13.51
CA PRO A 34 12.95 -2.92 -12.27
C PRO A 34 13.24 -1.79 -11.28
N GLU A 35 13.62 -0.60 -11.74
CA GLU A 35 13.86 0.55 -10.87
C GLU A 35 12.60 1.00 -10.12
N GLU A 36 11.44 0.94 -10.76
CA GLU A 36 10.16 1.30 -10.16
C GLU A 36 9.68 0.23 -9.19
N VAL A 37 9.85 -1.04 -9.54
CA VAL A 37 9.55 -2.16 -8.63
C VAL A 37 10.39 -2.06 -7.35
N ALA A 38 11.69 -1.77 -7.48
CA ALA A 38 12.58 -1.58 -6.33
C ALA A 38 12.16 -0.38 -5.48
N ALA A 39 11.78 0.74 -6.11
CA ALA A 39 11.29 1.92 -5.41
C ALA A 39 9.96 1.65 -4.67
N LEU A 40 9.04 0.92 -5.30
CA LEU A 40 7.76 0.56 -4.69
C LEU A 40 7.97 -0.42 -3.53
N ASP A 41 8.83 -1.42 -3.68
CA ASP A 41 9.19 -2.33 -2.60
C ASP A 41 9.84 -1.61 -1.41
N ASP A 42 10.75 -0.67 -1.65
CA ASP A 42 11.33 0.18 -0.60
C ASP A 42 10.25 1.02 0.12
N ALA A 43 9.31 1.62 -0.63
CA ALA A 43 8.19 2.33 -0.04
C ALA A 43 7.36 1.44 0.89
N THR A 44 7.17 0.17 0.54
CA THR A 44 6.43 -0.78 1.38
C THR A 44 7.18 -1.29 2.60
N LYS A 45 8.44 -0.88 2.82
CA LYS A 45 9.29 -1.34 3.94
C LYS A 45 9.91 -0.18 4.72
N THR A 46 9.82 1.04 4.20
CA THR A 46 10.52 2.17 4.80
C THR A 46 9.99 2.50 6.20
N LEU A 47 10.93 2.72 7.13
CA LEU A 47 10.62 3.32 8.43
C LEU A 47 10.88 4.81 8.51
N LYS A 48 11.46 5.37 7.44
CA LYS A 48 11.85 6.78 7.41
C LYS A 48 10.62 7.68 7.24
N PRO A 49 10.64 8.90 7.81
CA PRO A 49 9.56 9.87 7.59
C PRO A 49 9.32 10.09 6.09
N VAL A 50 8.07 9.97 5.66
CA VAL A 50 7.65 10.20 4.27
C VAL A 50 7.15 11.63 4.04
N TRP A 51 6.99 12.39 5.12
CA TRP A 51 6.62 13.80 5.12
C TRP A 51 7.79 14.65 5.63
N GLU A 52 8.19 15.64 4.85
CA GLU A 52 9.29 16.56 5.18
C GLU A 52 8.79 17.96 5.57
N GLY A 53 7.48 18.22 5.46
CA GLY A 53 6.86 19.48 5.84
C GLY A 53 6.60 19.62 7.34
N LYS A 54 5.89 20.68 7.73
CA LYS A 54 5.50 20.90 9.12
C LYS A 54 4.51 19.83 9.57
N SER A 55 4.63 19.36 10.82
CA SER A 55 3.83 18.24 11.33
C SER A 55 2.30 18.51 11.36
N PHE A 56 1.88 19.78 11.46
CA PHE A 56 0.46 20.15 11.42
C PHE A 56 -0.14 20.12 10.00
N ASP A 57 0.70 20.22 8.96
CA ASP A 57 0.30 20.13 7.56
C ASP A 57 0.33 18.67 7.03
N CYS A 58 0.82 17.74 7.85
CA CYS A 58 0.93 16.32 7.49
C CYS A 58 -0.46 15.67 7.41
N PRO A 59 -0.87 15.09 6.26
CA PRO A 59 -2.13 14.40 6.11
C PRO A 59 -2.29 13.26 7.11
N ALA A 60 -3.51 13.10 7.67
CA ALA A 60 -3.78 12.07 8.67
C ALA A 60 -3.49 10.64 8.17
N SER A 61 -3.64 10.40 6.86
CA SER A 61 -3.34 9.12 6.20
C SER A 61 -1.85 8.76 6.22
N ILE A 62 -0.94 9.72 6.37
CA ILE A 62 0.50 9.47 6.46
C ILE A 62 1.12 9.92 7.80
N LYS A 63 0.26 10.38 8.73
CA LYS A 63 0.62 10.85 10.07
C LYS A 63 0.57 9.69 11.06
N ASN A 64 1.51 9.66 12.01
CA ASN A 64 1.41 8.80 13.19
C ASN A 64 1.46 9.61 14.50
N ALA A 65 1.34 8.91 15.64
CA ALA A 65 1.28 9.52 16.98
C ALA A 65 2.49 10.38 17.37
N LEU A 66 3.66 10.20 16.74
CA LEU A 66 4.87 11.00 16.96
C LEU A 66 5.13 12.02 15.82
N GLY A 67 4.20 12.14 14.87
CA GLY A 67 4.24 13.12 13.79
C GLY A 67 5.22 12.81 12.64
N THR A 68 5.91 11.66 12.65
CA THR A 68 6.98 11.35 11.68
C THR A 68 7.18 9.86 11.34
N GLY A 69 6.48 8.91 11.99
CA GLY A 69 6.76 7.48 11.80
C GLY A 69 5.81 6.73 10.87
N SER A 70 6.37 5.74 10.20
CA SER A 70 5.90 5.06 8.99
C SER A 70 4.85 3.95 9.14
N GLN A 71 4.41 3.58 10.35
CA GLN A 71 3.71 2.29 10.53
C GLN A 71 2.30 2.24 9.90
N ASP A 72 1.57 3.34 9.92
CA ASP A 72 0.25 3.45 9.28
C ASP A 72 0.37 3.60 7.76
N PHE A 73 1.40 4.33 7.30
CA PHE A 73 1.79 4.42 5.90
C PHE A 73 2.16 3.03 5.33
N PHE A 74 3.05 2.32 6.01
CA PHE A 74 3.40 0.92 5.74
C PHE A 74 2.15 0.04 5.74
N GLY A 75 1.31 0.20 6.77
CA GLY A 75 0.11 -0.60 6.95
C GLY A 75 -0.85 -0.47 5.77
N GLN A 76 -0.99 0.74 5.21
CA GLN A 76 -1.80 0.98 4.02
C GLN A 76 -1.22 0.30 2.78
N LEU A 77 0.08 0.44 2.52
CA LEU A 77 0.74 -0.18 1.36
C LEU A 77 0.74 -1.72 1.44
N ARG A 78 0.64 -2.29 2.63
CA ARG A 78 0.65 -3.74 2.83
C ARG A 78 -0.73 -4.36 3.10
N ASN A 79 -1.80 -3.56 3.23
CA ASN A 79 -3.13 -4.09 3.47
C ASN A 79 -3.77 -4.63 2.18
N PRO A 80 -4.05 -5.94 2.06
CA PRO A 80 -4.71 -6.49 0.87
C PRO A 80 -6.21 -6.14 0.81
N SER A 81 -6.84 -5.87 1.95
CA SER A 81 -8.29 -5.61 2.05
C SER A 81 -8.65 -4.14 1.84
N LYS A 82 -7.69 -3.23 1.80
CA LYS A 82 -7.93 -1.79 1.68
C LYS A 82 -6.88 -1.15 0.79
N ASP A 83 -7.34 -0.31 -0.12
CA ASP A 83 -6.46 0.49 -0.96
C ASP A 83 -5.87 1.66 -0.14
N PRO A 84 -4.60 2.03 -0.41
CA PRO A 84 -4.01 3.22 0.20
C PRO A 84 -4.81 4.47 -0.14
N ALA A 85 -4.83 5.44 0.78
CA ALA A 85 -5.46 6.72 0.52
C ALA A 85 -4.69 7.51 -0.57
N PRO A 86 -5.34 8.42 -1.31
CA PRO A 86 -4.67 9.22 -2.36
C PRO A 86 -3.43 9.96 -1.85
N GLU A 87 -3.47 10.51 -0.63
CA GLU A 87 -2.34 11.26 -0.08
C GLU A 87 -1.13 10.35 0.24
N THR A 88 -1.38 9.05 0.44
CA THR A 88 -0.32 8.03 0.57
C THR A 88 0.43 7.89 -0.76
N TRP A 89 -0.28 7.90 -1.89
CA TRP A 89 0.34 7.84 -3.20
C TRP A 89 1.10 9.11 -3.56
N ASP A 90 0.58 10.27 -3.19
CA ASP A 90 1.30 11.54 -3.37
C ASP A 90 2.62 11.56 -2.59
N ALA A 91 2.62 11.04 -1.36
CA ALA A 91 3.83 10.88 -0.57
C ALA A 91 4.82 9.90 -1.22
N VAL A 92 4.32 8.78 -1.77
CA VAL A 92 5.15 7.82 -2.53
C VAL A 92 5.80 8.49 -3.74
N ARG A 93 5.02 9.20 -4.57
CA ARG A 93 5.55 9.88 -5.76
C ARG A 93 6.57 10.97 -5.42
N THR A 94 6.35 11.68 -4.32
CA THR A 94 7.24 12.75 -3.86
C THR A 94 8.59 12.19 -3.41
N LYS A 95 8.58 11.10 -2.63
CA LYS A 95 9.80 10.55 -2.03
C LYS A 95 10.54 9.56 -2.92
N TRP A 96 9.84 8.90 -3.85
CA TRP A 96 10.41 7.98 -4.82
C TRP A 96 10.16 8.50 -6.25
N PRO A 97 11.04 9.37 -6.78
CA PRO A 97 10.84 10.02 -8.08
C PRO A 97 10.65 9.07 -9.26
N ALA A 98 11.16 7.84 -9.17
CA ALA A 98 10.92 6.79 -10.17
C ALA A 98 9.43 6.51 -10.38
N LEU A 99 8.59 6.71 -9.35
CA LEU A 99 7.16 6.46 -9.38
C LEU A 99 6.32 7.69 -9.72
N ALA A 100 6.95 8.87 -9.89
CA ALA A 100 6.23 10.15 -10.01
C ALA A 100 5.26 10.19 -11.20
N GLY A 101 5.54 9.45 -12.27
CA GLY A 101 4.70 9.38 -13.47
C GLY A 101 3.57 8.36 -13.41
N ARG A 102 3.47 7.55 -12.35
CA ARG A 102 2.49 6.45 -12.26
C ARG A 102 1.18 6.89 -11.65
N SER A 103 0.08 6.44 -12.22
CA SER A 103 -1.27 6.59 -11.65
C SER A 103 -1.49 5.71 -10.41
N ASP A 104 -2.52 6.02 -9.62
CA ASP A 104 -2.87 5.22 -8.44
C ASP A 104 -3.20 3.77 -8.84
N ASP A 105 -3.90 3.57 -9.96
CA ASP A 105 -4.29 2.25 -10.46
C ASP A 105 -3.07 1.42 -10.90
N GLU A 106 -2.11 2.03 -11.61
CA GLU A 106 -0.86 1.34 -11.97
C GLU A 106 -0.08 0.91 -10.73
N LEU A 107 0.02 1.80 -9.74
CA LEU A 107 0.70 1.47 -8.48
C LEU A 107 -0.05 0.40 -7.70
N LEU A 108 -1.39 0.43 -7.68
CA LEU A 108 -2.21 -0.60 -7.03
C LEU A 108 -2.02 -1.98 -7.65
N ILE A 109 -1.97 -2.06 -8.97
CA ILE A 109 -1.70 -3.30 -9.71
C ILE A 109 -0.29 -3.79 -9.38
N ALA A 110 0.71 -2.93 -9.50
CA ALA A 110 2.11 -3.28 -9.23
C ALA A 110 2.39 -3.64 -7.77
N LEU A 111 1.59 -3.13 -6.83
CA LEU A 111 1.70 -3.40 -5.41
C LEU A 111 1.14 -4.79 -5.03
N ALA A 112 0.26 -5.38 -5.85
CA ALA A 112 -0.34 -6.68 -5.59
C ALA A 112 0.68 -7.83 -5.39
N PRO A 113 1.69 -8.03 -6.26
CA PRO A 113 2.72 -9.05 -6.02
C PRO A 113 3.56 -8.78 -4.76
N ILE A 114 3.78 -7.53 -4.39
CA ILE A 114 4.51 -7.16 -3.16
C ILE A 114 3.67 -7.50 -1.92
N LYS A 115 2.35 -7.22 -1.95
CA LYS A 115 1.39 -7.58 -0.89
C LYS A 115 1.24 -9.08 -0.70
N ALA A 116 1.42 -9.88 -1.75
CA ALA A 116 1.34 -11.33 -1.67
C ALA A 116 2.47 -11.95 -0.84
N VAL A 117 3.58 -11.22 -0.63
CA VAL A 117 4.70 -11.65 0.22
C VAL A 117 4.43 -11.20 1.67
N PRO A 118 4.24 -12.14 2.62
CA PRO A 118 4.05 -11.78 4.02
C PRO A 118 5.32 -11.14 4.59
N VAL A 119 5.17 -10.06 5.35
CA VAL A 119 6.27 -9.42 6.08
C VAL A 119 5.90 -9.31 7.55
N ASP A 120 6.80 -9.74 8.43
CA ASP A 120 6.64 -9.53 9.87
C ASP A 120 6.85 -8.05 10.20
N ARG A 121 5.76 -7.37 10.57
CA ARG A 121 5.78 -5.96 10.97
C ARG A 121 6.67 -5.68 12.18
N ARG A 122 7.05 -6.71 12.95
CA ARG A 122 7.94 -6.60 14.12
C ARG A 122 9.42 -6.62 13.74
N MET A 123 9.75 -7.02 12.51
CA MET A 123 11.11 -7.12 12.00
C MET A 123 11.50 -6.00 11.04
N LEU A 124 10.61 -4.99 10.89
CA LEU A 124 10.86 -3.78 10.13
C LEU A 124 11.31 -2.65 11.04
#